data_AF-A0A3C0G2E3-F1
#
_entry.id   AF-A0A3C0G2E3-F1
#
_cell.length_a   1.000
_cell.length_b   1.000
_cell.length_c   1.000
_cell.angle_alpha   90.00
_cell.angle_beta   90.00
_cell.angle_gamma   90.00
#
_symmetry.space_group_name_H-M   'P 1'
#
loop_
_entity.id
_entity.type
_entity.pdbx_description
1 polymer ?
#
loop_
_entity_poly.entity_id
_entity_poly.type
_entity_poly.pdbx_seq_one_letter_code
_entity_poly.pdbx_strand_id
1 'polypeptide(L)'
;GTFTPSQEQDLTFEIYRAKFDISTEGAAILQNAELPLKLLDIDPITVTKGSNSVTVFDPGHGFVVNDPVRIEGVDSAGNIGGITGPNILGPRTITAVDWTGYKFNAGAAADSDGIGGGINVKVTKNIPFSIYFKNSQTLNPPQTGMASALKLTTGKSFAGTETPYQKSNNFVHSRPNITLYTRKAHVVANTAIETSELGANIKSLEAQYSFLSMNDFVTPMLDMQRSSITLVDALIDRQDSAASTGFNAPLTYVDETAARGGSSATKHITKAVTLINPAVGLKIAFAAQRPPGCDFQVYFRTATSDQNIEDQGYSLTPETTNNPTDENLVTFRDYQFLPGGDGGQLEEFTKFQIKIVMRSTDKSKQPFIKDLRVIALSV
;
A
#
# COMPACT_ATOMS: atom_id res chain seq x y z
N GLY A 1 28.29 -51.91 57.09
CA GLY A 1 27.51 -50.89 57.79
C GLY A 1 26.64 -50.19 56.77
N THR A 2 25.33 -50.26 56.95
CA THR A 2 24.35 -49.47 56.19
C THR A 2 24.54 -47.99 56.52
N PHE A 3 24.70 -47.15 55.50
CA PHE A 3 24.76 -45.70 55.64
C PHE A 3 23.41 -45.19 56.16
N THR A 4 23.43 -44.46 57.28
CA THR A 4 22.28 -43.72 57.80
C THR A 4 22.59 -42.24 57.64
N PRO A 5 21.86 -41.48 56.80
CA PRO A 5 22.10 -40.05 56.63
C PRO A 5 21.89 -39.32 57.97
N SER A 6 22.83 -38.44 58.31
CA SER A 6 22.74 -37.61 59.51
C SER A 6 21.55 -36.65 59.39
N GLN A 7 20.56 -36.78 60.30
CA GLN A 7 19.35 -35.93 60.28
C GLN A 7 19.61 -34.50 60.81
N GLU A 8 20.78 -34.23 61.38
CA GLU A 8 21.14 -32.95 62.00
C GLU A 8 22.14 -32.12 61.17
N GLN A 9 22.39 -32.50 59.92
CA GLN A 9 23.25 -31.72 59.02
C GLN A 9 22.41 -31.02 57.95
N ASP A 10 22.21 -29.72 58.13
CA ASP A 10 21.55 -28.88 57.13
C ASP A 10 22.49 -28.63 55.94
N LEU A 11 21.99 -28.93 54.73
CA LEU A 11 22.66 -28.55 53.49
C LEU A 11 22.61 -27.02 53.34
N THR A 12 23.79 -26.38 53.40
CA THR A 12 23.93 -24.95 53.13
C THR A 12 24.37 -24.75 51.67
N PHE A 13 23.64 -23.94 50.93
CA PHE A 13 23.99 -23.56 49.55
C PHE A 13 24.33 -22.07 49.50
N GLU A 14 25.41 -21.73 48.81
CA GLU A 14 25.65 -20.35 48.38
C GLU A 14 24.97 -20.15 47.03
N ILE A 15 23.93 -19.33 46.99
CA ILE A 15 23.20 -19.02 45.76
C ILE A 15 23.69 -17.67 45.24
N TYR A 16 24.34 -17.71 44.09
CA TYR A 16 24.70 -16.51 43.34
C TYR A 16 23.50 -16.06 42.53
N ARG A 17 23.13 -14.78 42.66
CA ARG A 17 22.07 -14.16 41.85
C ARG A 17 22.65 -13.07 40.96
N ALA A 18 22.03 -12.88 39.79
CA ALA A 18 22.28 -11.69 39.01
C ALA A 18 21.70 -10.46 39.74
N LYS A 19 22.42 -9.33 39.68
CA LYS A 19 21.95 -8.01 40.11
C LYS A 19 21.90 -7.12 38.87
N PHE A 20 20.70 -6.72 38.46
CA PHE A 20 20.52 -5.80 37.35
C PHE A 20 20.90 -4.38 37.76
N ASP A 21 21.59 -3.66 36.88
CA ASP A 21 21.84 -2.24 37.06
C ASP A 21 20.55 -1.46 36.75
N ILE A 22 19.93 -0.90 37.78
CA ILE A 22 18.70 -0.10 37.68
C ILE A 22 18.99 1.39 37.44
N SER A 23 20.25 1.80 37.37
CA SER A 23 20.65 3.18 37.08
C SER A 23 20.73 3.48 35.58
N THR A 24 20.65 2.45 34.74
CA THR A 24 20.71 2.53 33.29
C THR A 24 19.50 1.85 32.65
N GLU A 25 19.10 2.32 31.46
CA GLU A 25 18.08 1.67 30.66
C GLU A 25 18.75 0.78 29.61
N GLY A 26 18.44 -0.51 29.63
CA GLY A 26 18.80 -1.41 28.54
C GLY A 26 17.88 -1.19 27.34
N ALA A 27 18.40 -1.33 26.12
CA ALA A 27 17.59 -1.25 24.91
C ALA A 27 17.94 -2.37 23.93
N ALA A 28 16.90 -2.99 23.36
CA ALA A 28 17.02 -3.87 22.20
C ALA A 28 16.53 -3.11 20.96
N ILE A 29 17.34 -3.09 19.90
CA ILE A 29 16.96 -2.49 18.62
C ILE A 29 16.85 -3.62 17.60
N LEU A 30 15.62 -3.90 17.17
CA LEU A 30 15.33 -4.83 16.09
C LEU A 30 15.31 -4.05 14.77
N GLN A 31 15.84 -4.64 13.70
CA GLN A 31 15.86 -4.03 12.38
C GLN A 31 15.13 -4.93 11.39
N ASN A 32 14.60 -4.37 10.31
CA ASN A 32 14.05 -5.20 9.24
C ASN A 32 15.13 -6.11 8.65
N ALA A 33 14.73 -7.35 8.35
CA ALA A 33 15.53 -8.25 7.55
C ALA A 33 15.67 -7.71 6.11
N GLU A 34 16.63 -8.25 5.37
CA GLU A 34 16.67 -8.08 3.93
C GLU A 34 15.38 -8.61 3.30
N LEU A 35 14.82 -7.82 2.38
CA LEU A 35 13.56 -8.16 1.75
C LEU A 35 13.79 -9.29 0.72
N PRO A 36 13.02 -10.38 0.77
CA PRO A 36 13.14 -11.44 -0.22
C PRO A 36 12.65 -10.94 -1.59
N LEU A 37 13.19 -11.52 -2.65
CA LEU A 37 12.73 -11.26 -4.01
C LEU A 37 11.24 -11.64 -4.15
N LYS A 38 10.49 -10.83 -4.89
CA LYS A 38 9.11 -11.11 -5.29
C LYS A 38 9.13 -11.95 -6.56
N LEU A 39 8.46 -13.10 -6.56
CA LEU A 39 8.11 -13.81 -7.79
C LEU A 39 6.92 -13.08 -8.43
N LEU A 40 7.06 -12.74 -9.71
CA LEU A 40 6.00 -12.10 -10.49
C LEU A 40 5.05 -13.14 -11.10
N ASP A 41 3.91 -12.66 -11.58
CA ASP A 41 2.96 -13.47 -12.34
C ASP A 41 3.56 -13.94 -13.68
N ILE A 42 2.87 -14.87 -14.35
CA ILE A 42 3.27 -15.38 -15.65
C ILE A 42 3.39 -14.25 -16.68
N ASP A 43 4.47 -14.30 -17.46
CA ASP A 43 4.75 -13.37 -18.55
C ASP A 43 4.57 -11.89 -18.17
N PRO A 44 5.29 -11.39 -17.14
CA PRO A 44 5.04 -10.08 -16.55
C PRO A 44 5.66 -8.93 -17.37
N ILE A 45 6.40 -9.23 -18.44
CA ILE A 45 7.19 -8.26 -19.20
C ILE A 45 6.50 -7.96 -20.53
N THR A 46 6.25 -6.68 -20.80
CA THR A 46 5.72 -6.20 -22.07
C THR A 46 6.70 -5.26 -22.75
N VAL A 47 6.89 -5.44 -24.05
CA VAL A 47 7.73 -4.61 -24.91
C VAL A 47 6.94 -4.12 -26.12
N THR A 48 7.35 -2.98 -26.67
CA THR A 48 6.72 -2.36 -27.85
C THR A 48 7.76 -2.16 -28.93
N LYS A 49 7.42 -2.54 -30.16
CA LYS A 49 8.28 -2.44 -31.34
C LYS A 49 8.91 -1.06 -31.47
N GLY A 50 10.22 -1.02 -31.69
CA GLY A 50 11.01 0.20 -31.88
C GLY A 50 11.34 0.95 -30.59
N SER A 51 10.87 0.49 -29.43
CA SER A 51 11.15 1.09 -28.12
C SER A 51 12.15 0.23 -27.34
N ASN A 52 13.04 0.86 -26.58
CA ASN A 52 13.85 0.20 -25.55
C ASN A 52 13.20 0.27 -24.16
N SER A 53 12.03 0.90 -24.03
CA SER A 53 11.28 0.96 -22.79
C SER A 53 10.52 -0.35 -22.58
N VAL A 54 10.85 -1.03 -21.49
CA VAL A 54 10.24 -2.29 -21.08
C VAL A 54 9.29 -2.03 -19.92
N THR A 55 8.07 -2.54 -20.01
CA THR A 55 7.07 -2.46 -18.94
C THR A 55 7.06 -3.77 -18.15
N VAL A 56 7.09 -3.67 -16.82
CA VAL A 56 6.99 -4.81 -15.91
C VAL A 56 5.72 -4.67 -15.10
N PHE A 57 4.85 -5.68 -15.18
CA PHE A 57 3.66 -5.78 -14.34
C PHE A 57 4.06 -6.27 -12.94
N ASP A 58 3.99 -5.39 -11.96
CA ASP A 58 4.36 -5.66 -10.57
C ASP A 58 3.48 -4.86 -9.60
N PRO A 59 2.21 -5.25 -9.38
CA PRO A 59 1.34 -4.52 -8.47
C PRO A 59 1.88 -4.51 -7.04
N GLY A 60 1.89 -3.33 -6.41
CA GLY A 60 2.40 -3.15 -5.05
C GLY A 60 3.94 -3.19 -4.93
N HIS A 61 4.67 -2.87 -6.01
CA HIS A 61 6.13 -2.86 -6.05
C HIS A 61 6.81 -1.88 -5.06
N GLY A 62 6.14 -0.75 -4.76
CA GLY A 62 6.62 0.25 -3.80
C GLY A 62 7.84 1.07 -4.24
N PHE A 63 8.13 1.08 -5.54
CA PHE A 63 9.19 1.87 -6.14
C PHE A 63 8.73 3.28 -6.55
N VAL A 64 9.70 4.17 -6.67
CA VAL A 64 9.59 5.48 -7.29
C VAL A 64 10.53 5.57 -8.49
N VAL A 65 10.34 6.59 -9.33
CA VAL A 65 11.25 6.88 -10.45
C VAL A 65 12.67 7.10 -9.92
N ASN A 66 13.65 6.56 -10.65
CA ASN A 66 15.08 6.47 -10.34
C ASN A 66 15.49 5.38 -9.35
N ASP A 67 14.55 4.62 -8.78
CA ASP A 67 14.92 3.49 -7.93
C ASP A 67 15.68 2.41 -8.72
N PRO A 68 16.69 1.77 -8.11
CA PRO A 68 17.28 0.56 -8.62
C PRO A 68 16.34 -0.63 -8.38
N VAL A 69 16.14 -1.42 -9.43
CA VAL A 69 15.45 -2.71 -9.38
C VAL A 69 16.34 -3.78 -9.98
N ARG A 70 16.42 -4.95 -9.36
CA ARG A 70 17.15 -6.10 -9.91
C ARG A 70 16.17 -7.13 -10.42
N ILE A 71 16.32 -7.50 -11.70
CA ILE A 71 15.46 -8.47 -12.39
C ILE A 71 16.24 -9.77 -12.60
N GLU A 72 15.63 -10.89 -12.23
CA GLU A 72 16.15 -12.25 -12.39
C GLU A 72 15.12 -13.18 -13.03
N GLY A 73 15.56 -14.34 -13.51
CA GLY A 73 14.67 -15.45 -13.85
C GLY A 73 13.99 -15.38 -15.23
N VAL A 74 14.32 -14.38 -16.04
CA VAL A 74 14.10 -14.42 -17.50
C VAL A 74 15.08 -15.41 -18.11
N ASP A 75 14.61 -16.28 -19.02
CA ASP A 75 15.50 -17.17 -19.76
C ASP A 75 16.54 -16.36 -20.54
N SER A 76 17.83 -16.67 -20.35
CA SER A 76 18.93 -16.02 -21.08
C SER A 76 18.87 -16.24 -22.59
N ALA A 77 18.29 -17.35 -23.05
CA ALA A 77 17.98 -17.61 -24.46
C ALA A 77 16.59 -17.09 -24.87
N GLY A 78 15.80 -16.65 -23.88
CA GLY A 78 14.49 -16.05 -24.08
C GLY A 78 14.60 -14.75 -24.85
N ASN A 79 13.66 -14.58 -25.77
CA ASN A 79 13.49 -13.37 -26.57
C ASN A 79 12.07 -12.84 -26.33
N ILE A 80 11.97 -11.59 -25.89
CA ILE A 80 10.69 -10.89 -25.73
C ILE A 80 10.71 -9.72 -26.72
N GLY A 81 10.02 -9.89 -27.85
CA GLY A 81 9.92 -8.88 -28.91
C GLY A 81 11.28 -8.34 -29.39
N GLY A 82 12.27 -9.20 -29.57
CA GLY A 82 13.63 -8.87 -30.00
C GLY A 82 14.62 -8.62 -28.86
N ILE A 83 14.14 -8.41 -27.62
CA ILE A 83 14.98 -8.14 -26.46
C ILE A 83 15.36 -9.45 -25.78
N THR A 84 16.65 -9.79 -25.84
CA THR A 84 17.20 -11.00 -25.21
C THR A 84 17.31 -10.86 -23.69
N GLY A 85 17.26 -11.98 -22.96
CA GLY A 85 17.41 -12.04 -21.50
C GLY A 85 18.51 -11.14 -20.91
N PRO A 86 19.77 -11.14 -21.41
CA PRO A 86 20.83 -10.26 -20.90
C PRO A 86 20.54 -8.75 -20.97
N ASN A 87 19.68 -8.31 -21.91
CA ASN A 87 19.27 -6.92 -22.05
C ASN A 87 18.17 -6.52 -21.07
N ILE A 88 17.59 -7.48 -20.34
CA ILE A 88 16.54 -7.31 -19.33
C ILE A 88 17.09 -7.57 -17.92
N LEU A 89 17.81 -8.67 -17.74
CA LEU A 89 18.32 -9.16 -16.46
C LEU A 89 19.29 -8.16 -15.79
N GLY A 90 19.43 -8.28 -14.47
CA GLY A 90 20.37 -7.51 -13.67
C GLY A 90 19.79 -6.21 -13.11
N PRO A 91 20.66 -5.30 -12.63
CA PRO A 91 20.22 -4.01 -12.10
C PRO A 91 19.72 -3.10 -13.21
N ARG A 92 18.56 -2.50 -13.01
CA ARG A 92 17.90 -1.52 -13.89
C ARG A 92 17.46 -0.32 -13.07
N THR A 93 17.33 0.82 -13.75
CA THR A 93 16.81 2.04 -13.14
C THR A 93 15.39 2.28 -13.64
N ILE A 94 14.48 2.49 -12.72
CA ILE A 94 13.07 2.73 -13.02
C ILE A 94 12.88 4.12 -13.64
N THR A 95 12.18 4.19 -14.77
CA THR A 95 11.93 5.42 -15.52
C THR A 95 10.51 5.96 -15.38
N ALA A 96 9.54 5.10 -15.07
CA ALA A 96 8.16 5.47 -14.80
C ALA A 96 7.50 4.44 -13.87
N VAL A 97 6.51 4.86 -13.09
CA VAL A 97 5.76 4.01 -12.14
C VAL A 97 4.27 4.33 -12.15
N ASP A 98 3.44 3.32 -11.95
CA ASP A 98 2.04 3.46 -11.54
C ASP A 98 1.63 2.30 -10.62
N TRP A 99 0.36 2.18 -10.27
CA TRP A 99 -0.10 1.12 -9.37
C TRP A 99 0.02 -0.30 -9.95
N THR A 100 0.09 -0.44 -11.28
CA THR A 100 0.20 -1.72 -11.99
C THR A 100 1.65 -2.21 -12.06
N GLY A 101 2.62 -1.30 -12.06
CA GLY A 101 4.02 -1.65 -12.16
C GLY A 101 4.92 -0.48 -12.55
N TYR A 102 5.96 -0.78 -13.32
CA TYR A 102 6.98 0.21 -13.68
C TYR A 102 7.61 -0.03 -15.05
N LYS A 103 8.31 0.98 -15.55
CA LYS A 103 9.13 0.90 -16.77
C LYS A 103 10.61 1.04 -16.46
N PHE A 104 11.45 0.44 -17.29
CA PHE A 104 12.89 0.67 -17.33
C PHE A 104 13.38 0.63 -18.78
N ASN A 105 14.61 1.08 -19.03
CA ASN A 105 15.23 0.99 -20.35
C ASN A 105 16.09 -0.29 -20.46
N ALA A 106 15.77 -1.15 -21.41
CA ALA A 106 16.60 -2.30 -21.77
C ALA A 106 17.87 -1.88 -22.52
N GLY A 107 18.79 -2.84 -22.68
CA GLY A 107 20.03 -2.63 -23.43
C GLY A 107 19.86 -2.51 -24.96
N ALA A 108 18.66 -2.82 -25.48
CA ALA A 108 18.33 -2.75 -26.91
C ALA A 108 16.86 -2.35 -27.11
N ALA A 109 16.52 -1.90 -28.32
CA ALA A 109 15.13 -1.69 -28.72
C ALA A 109 14.48 -3.00 -29.19
N ALA A 110 13.18 -3.14 -28.95
CA ALA A 110 12.38 -4.25 -29.42
C ALA A 110 12.19 -4.22 -30.94
N ASP A 111 12.17 -5.38 -31.60
CA ASP A 111 11.90 -5.54 -33.04
C ASP A 111 10.42 -5.83 -33.36
N SER A 112 9.68 -6.30 -32.36
CA SER A 112 8.24 -6.53 -32.40
C SER A 112 7.59 -6.20 -31.05
N ASP A 113 6.28 -6.07 -31.04
CA ASP A 113 5.53 -6.10 -29.79
C ASP A 113 5.62 -7.50 -29.19
N GLY A 114 5.62 -7.60 -27.86
CA GLY A 114 5.73 -8.89 -27.19
C GLY A 114 5.36 -8.82 -25.71
N ILE A 115 4.74 -9.88 -25.23
CA ILE A 115 4.50 -10.13 -23.80
C ILE A 115 5.20 -11.46 -23.47
N GLY A 116 5.95 -11.50 -22.38
CA GLY A 116 6.74 -12.69 -22.03
C GLY A 116 7.46 -12.56 -20.69
N GLY A 117 8.45 -13.42 -20.50
CA GLY A 117 9.26 -13.51 -19.27
C GLY A 117 9.11 -14.85 -18.55
N GLY A 118 8.09 -15.62 -18.87
CA GLY A 118 7.81 -16.92 -18.29
C GLY A 118 7.30 -16.82 -16.85
N ILE A 119 7.45 -17.92 -16.10
CA ILE A 119 6.91 -18.08 -14.74
C ILE A 119 7.93 -17.85 -13.62
N ASN A 120 9.19 -17.56 -13.97
CA ASN A 120 10.31 -17.55 -13.03
C ASN A 120 10.86 -16.16 -12.73
N VAL A 121 10.23 -15.10 -13.27
CA VAL A 121 10.72 -13.73 -13.11
C VAL A 121 10.66 -13.31 -11.65
N LYS A 122 11.81 -12.94 -11.09
CA LYS A 122 11.94 -12.46 -9.71
C LYS A 122 12.52 -11.06 -9.69
N VAL A 123 11.99 -10.22 -8.82
CA VAL A 123 12.43 -8.84 -8.68
C VAL A 123 12.67 -8.46 -7.23
N THR A 124 13.58 -7.52 -6.99
CA THR A 124 13.64 -6.82 -5.70
C THR A 124 12.32 -6.10 -5.45
N LYS A 125 11.94 -5.90 -4.19
CA LYS A 125 10.70 -5.22 -3.82
C LYS A 125 10.91 -4.25 -2.67
N ASN A 126 10.07 -3.22 -2.60
CA ASN A 126 9.88 -2.41 -1.40
C ASN A 126 8.55 -2.78 -0.74
N ILE A 127 8.40 -2.53 0.56
CA ILE A 127 7.14 -2.70 1.28
C ILE A 127 6.68 -1.32 1.75
N PRO A 128 5.86 -0.61 0.95
CA PRO A 128 5.29 0.63 1.39
C PRO A 128 4.23 0.38 2.47
N PHE A 129 3.98 1.36 3.31
CA PHE A 129 2.91 1.29 4.31
C PHE A 129 2.52 2.67 4.85
N SER A 130 1.30 2.74 5.36
CA SER A 130 0.81 3.84 6.18
C SER A 130 0.13 3.34 7.46
N ILE A 131 -0.18 2.05 7.50
CA ILE A 131 -0.79 1.34 8.63
C ILE A 131 0.14 0.21 9.03
N TYR A 132 0.30 -0.02 10.33
CA TYR A 132 1.08 -1.14 10.81
C TYR A 132 0.49 -1.77 12.07
N PHE A 133 0.77 -3.05 12.26
CA PHE A 133 0.49 -3.80 13.48
C PHE A 133 1.77 -4.48 13.93
N LYS A 134 2.29 -4.06 15.09
CA LYS A 134 3.52 -4.62 15.66
C LYS A 134 3.16 -5.69 16.68
N ASN A 135 3.46 -6.95 16.38
CA ASN A 135 3.31 -8.04 17.34
C ASN A 135 4.58 -8.14 18.20
N SER A 136 4.42 -8.08 19.51
CA SER A 136 5.50 -8.43 20.44
C SER A 136 4.94 -8.96 21.74
N GLN A 137 5.56 -10.03 22.23
CA GLN A 137 5.23 -10.65 23.50
C GLN A 137 6.30 -10.30 24.53
N THR A 138 5.84 -9.85 25.69
CA THR A 138 6.71 -9.42 26.78
C THR A 138 6.30 -10.08 28.09
N LEU A 139 7.28 -10.43 28.92
CA LEU A 139 7.07 -10.82 30.30
C LEU A 139 7.57 -9.67 31.19
N ASN A 140 6.68 -9.06 31.96
CA ASN A 140 7.01 -7.93 32.84
C ASN A 140 6.78 -8.35 34.30
N PRO A 141 7.84 -8.75 35.04
CA PRO A 141 7.77 -8.94 36.48
C PRO A 141 7.33 -7.67 37.23
N PRO A 142 6.90 -7.77 38.51
CA PRO A 142 6.59 -6.61 39.32
C PRO A 142 7.73 -5.59 39.34
N GLN A 143 7.39 -4.30 39.33
CA GLN A 143 8.35 -3.18 39.31
C GLN A 143 9.23 -3.10 38.04
N THR A 144 8.81 -3.74 36.95
CA THR A 144 9.46 -3.62 35.62
C THR A 144 8.49 -3.07 34.58
N GLY A 145 9.01 -2.55 33.47
CA GLY A 145 8.24 -2.07 32.35
C GLY A 145 9.03 -2.09 31.04
N MET A 146 8.31 -2.09 29.92
CA MET A 146 8.92 -2.02 28.59
C MET A 146 8.22 -0.95 27.76
N ALA A 147 9.02 -0.02 27.21
CA ALA A 147 8.55 0.96 26.25
C ALA A 147 8.99 0.55 24.85
N SER A 148 8.17 0.83 23.84
CA SER A 148 8.55 0.56 22.45
C SER A 148 8.37 1.79 21.57
N ALA A 149 9.25 1.91 20.58
CA ALA A 149 9.30 3.00 19.65
C ALA A 149 9.79 2.52 18.27
N LEU A 150 9.47 3.27 17.22
CA LEU A 150 9.88 2.98 15.85
C LEU A 150 10.65 4.15 15.27
N LYS A 151 11.66 3.85 14.46
CA LYS A 151 12.28 4.78 13.53
C LYS A 151 11.93 4.34 12.13
N LEU A 152 11.22 5.20 11.40
CA LEU A 152 10.65 4.90 10.09
C LEU A 152 11.33 5.73 9.00
N THR A 153 11.27 5.22 7.77
CA THR A 153 11.72 5.90 6.55
C THR A 153 10.53 6.39 5.74
N THR A 154 10.57 7.63 5.22
CA THR A 154 9.47 8.18 4.41
C THR A 154 9.32 7.44 3.08
N GLY A 155 8.07 7.20 2.69
CA GLY A 155 7.70 6.72 1.37
C GLY A 155 7.17 7.86 0.51
N LYS A 156 6.70 7.52 -0.69
CA LYS A 156 6.06 8.45 -1.61
C LYS A 156 4.77 7.86 -2.17
N SER A 157 3.79 8.72 -2.38
CA SER A 157 2.52 8.38 -3.02
C SER A 157 2.61 8.61 -4.53
N PHE A 158 1.83 7.87 -5.34
CA PHE A 158 1.91 7.98 -6.80
C PHE A 158 1.68 9.42 -7.29
N ALA A 159 0.65 10.08 -6.77
CA ALA A 159 0.30 11.46 -7.07
C ALA A 159 0.80 12.47 -6.02
N GLY A 160 1.76 12.07 -5.19
CA GLY A 160 2.22 12.84 -4.05
C GLY A 160 3.50 13.62 -4.27
N THR A 161 3.73 14.62 -3.42
CA THR A 161 4.93 15.46 -3.42
C THR A 161 5.88 15.13 -2.26
N GLU A 162 5.68 14.00 -1.59
CA GLU A 162 6.55 13.57 -0.49
C GLU A 162 7.97 13.30 -1.00
N THR A 163 8.96 13.58 -0.16
CA THR A 163 10.35 13.20 -0.41
C THR A 163 10.57 11.78 0.12
N PRO A 164 10.89 10.81 -0.74
CA PRO A 164 11.11 9.43 -0.30
C PRO A 164 12.44 9.30 0.43
N TYR A 165 12.59 8.18 1.16
CA TYR A 165 13.84 7.72 1.74
C TYR A 165 14.48 8.63 2.81
N GLN A 166 13.68 9.47 3.46
CA GLN A 166 14.14 10.24 4.61
C GLN A 166 13.93 9.44 5.88
N LYS A 167 15.02 8.94 6.47
CA LYS A 167 14.97 8.23 7.75
C LYS A 167 14.77 9.22 8.90
N SER A 168 13.87 8.88 9.81
CA SER A 168 13.59 9.73 10.97
C SER A 168 14.82 9.84 11.89
N ASN A 169 15.08 11.02 12.45
CA ASN A 169 16.22 11.22 13.36
C ASN A 169 15.99 10.57 14.73
N ASN A 170 14.74 10.56 15.20
CA ASN A 170 14.36 10.08 16.52
C ASN A 170 13.47 8.85 16.43
N PHE A 171 13.52 8.01 17.47
CA PHE A 171 12.51 6.99 17.70
C PHE A 171 11.21 7.65 18.15
N VAL A 172 10.10 7.24 17.55
CA VAL A 172 8.75 7.72 17.89
C VAL A 172 8.01 6.62 18.64
N HIS A 173 7.42 6.97 19.79
CA HIS A 173 6.67 6.02 20.61
C HIS A 173 5.63 5.25 19.79
N SER A 174 5.63 3.93 19.95
CA SER A 174 4.78 3.02 19.20
C SER A 174 4.33 1.88 20.10
N ARG A 175 3.02 1.78 20.32
CA ARG A 175 2.44 0.74 21.16
C ARG A 175 2.36 -0.59 20.39
N PRO A 176 2.83 -1.70 20.97
CA PRO A 176 2.65 -3.03 20.36
C PRO A 176 1.21 -3.53 20.49
N ASN A 177 0.89 -4.54 19.70
CA ASN A 177 -0.35 -5.32 19.70
C ASN A 177 -1.63 -4.51 19.43
N ILE A 178 -1.49 -3.36 18.78
CA ILE A 178 -2.60 -2.55 18.26
C ILE A 178 -2.29 -2.07 16.84
N THR A 179 -3.32 -1.83 16.05
CA THR A 179 -3.19 -1.23 14.72
C THR A 179 -2.96 0.27 14.88
N LEU A 180 -1.91 0.79 14.25
CA LEU A 180 -1.56 2.20 14.27
C LEU A 180 -1.53 2.77 12.85
N TYR A 181 -1.97 4.03 12.74
CA TYR A 181 -2.01 4.81 11.51
C TYR A 181 -0.95 5.91 11.60
N THR A 182 0.00 5.91 10.67
CA THR A 182 1.13 6.87 10.67
C THR A 182 0.74 8.27 10.16
N ARG A 183 -0.37 8.36 9.39
CA ARG A 183 -0.82 9.57 8.68
C ARG A 183 0.24 10.18 7.75
N LYS A 184 1.25 9.39 7.37
CA LYS A 184 2.28 9.70 6.38
C LYS A 184 2.65 8.43 5.63
N ALA A 185 3.05 8.56 4.37
CA ALA A 185 3.59 7.42 3.64
C ALA A 185 4.96 7.01 4.20
N HIS A 186 5.15 5.71 4.43
CA HIS A 186 6.42 5.11 4.83
C HIS A 186 6.78 3.92 3.93
N VAL A 187 8.03 3.48 4.00
CA VAL A 187 8.53 2.34 3.22
C VAL A 187 9.60 1.56 3.96
N VAL A 188 9.55 0.24 3.85
CA VAL A 188 10.69 -0.64 4.09
C VAL A 188 11.33 -0.92 2.72
N ALA A 189 12.56 -0.46 2.54
CA ALA A 189 13.24 -0.48 1.26
C ALA A 189 14.09 -1.76 1.10
N ASN A 190 14.33 -2.17 -0.15
CA ASN A 190 15.31 -3.21 -0.44
C ASN A 190 16.74 -2.74 -0.15
N THR A 191 17.67 -3.67 -0.02
CA THR A 191 19.05 -3.39 0.41
C THR A 191 19.85 -2.49 -0.55
N ALA A 192 19.55 -2.49 -1.86
CA ALA A 192 20.21 -1.58 -2.78
C ALA A 192 19.81 -0.12 -2.49
N ILE A 193 18.53 0.14 -2.25
CA ILE A 193 17.99 1.45 -1.88
C ILE A 193 18.42 1.86 -0.47
N GLU A 194 18.39 0.94 0.50
CA GLU A 194 18.89 1.21 1.86
C GLU A 194 20.35 1.71 1.79
N THR A 195 21.18 1.05 0.98
CA THR A 195 22.60 1.42 0.83
C THR A 195 22.78 2.77 0.13
N SER A 196 22.04 3.03 -0.96
CA SER A 196 22.20 4.28 -1.74
C SER A 196 21.61 5.50 -1.05
N GLU A 197 20.47 5.35 -0.38
CA GLU A 197 19.71 6.48 0.18
C GLU A 197 19.96 6.70 1.68
N LEU A 198 20.15 5.62 2.44
CA LEU A 198 20.29 5.69 3.91
C LEU A 198 21.73 5.51 4.38
N GLY A 199 22.58 4.89 3.57
CA GLY A 199 23.97 4.56 3.87
C GLY A 199 24.17 3.07 4.19
N ALA A 200 25.42 2.61 4.01
CA ALA A 200 25.78 1.22 4.24
C ALA A 200 25.41 0.76 5.65
N ASN A 201 24.77 -0.42 5.75
CA ASN A 201 24.29 -1.03 7.00
C ASN A 201 23.21 -0.24 7.75
N ILE A 202 22.57 0.77 7.13
CA ILE A 202 21.47 1.51 7.75
C ILE A 202 20.14 0.96 7.22
N LYS A 203 19.37 0.32 8.11
CA LYS A 203 18.08 -0.30 7.78
C LYS A 203 16.92 0.68 7.74
N SER A 204 15.96 0.45 6.85
CA SER A 204 14.84 1.37 6.60
C SER A 204 13.80 1.39 7.73
N LEU A 205 13.74 0.34 8.56
CA LEU A 205 12.85 0.21 9.70
C LEU A 205 13.61 -0.30 10.93
N GLU A 206 13.50 0.42 12.04
CA GLU A 206 14.07 0.02 13.33
C GLU A 206 13.01 0.10 14.42
N ALA A 207 12.92 -0.95 15.25
CA ALA A 207 12.05 -1.03 16.41
C ALA A 207 12.89 -1.10 17.68
N GLN A 208 12.76 -0.10 18.53
CA GLN A 208 13.39 -0.07 19.84
C GLN A 208 12.43 -0.60 20.91
N TYR A 209 12.98 -1.40 21.81
CA TYR A 209 12.36 -1.81 23.06
C TYR A 209 13.29 -1.40 24.22
N SER A 210 12.87 -0.43 25.01
CA SER A 210 13.59 0.04 26.20
C SER A 210 13.07 -0.70 27.42
N PHE A 211 13.99 -1.27 28.19
CA PHE A 211 13.72 -2.06 29.38
C PHE A 211 13.94 -1.19 30.62
N LEU A 212 12.90 -1.08 31.45
CA LEU A 212 12.92 -0.36 32.70
C LEU A 212 12.73 -1.34 33.86
N SER A 213 13.57 -1.23 34.89
CA SER A 213 13.36 -1.92 36.16
C SER A 213 13.63 -1.00 37.33
N MET A 214 12.74 -1.03 38.32
CA MET A 214 12.95 -0.38 39.63
C MET A 214 13.40 -1.38 40.69
N ASN A 215 13.72 -2.62 40.29
CA ASN A 215 14.06 -3.72 41.17
C ASN A 215 15.28 -4.47 40.59
N ASP A 216 16.39 -4.48 41.34
CA ASP A 216 17.65 -5.06 40.89
C ASP A 216 17.65 -6.60 40.81
N PHE A 217 16.55 -7.25 41.20
CA PHE A 217 16.38 -8.70 41.17
C PHE A 217 15.76 -9.18 39.84
N VAL A 218 15.08 -8.30 39.09
CA VAL A 218 14.29 -8.70 37.91
C VAL A 218 14.38 -7.64 36.79
N THR A 219 14.19 -8.08 35.54
CA THR A 219 14.12 -7.22 34.36
C THR A 219 13.00 -7.74 33.44
N PRO A 220 12.38 -6.90 32.59
CA PRO A 220 11.40 -7.39 31.63
C PRO A 220 12.09 -8.24 30.55
N MET A 221 11.34 -9.15 29.94
CA MET A 221 11.83 -10.00 28.85
C MET A 221 11.02 -9.75 27.58
N LEU A 222 11.71 -9.71 26.44
CA LEU A 222 11.11 -9.62 25.10
C LEU A 222 11.31 -10.96 24.38
N ASP A 223 10.23 -11.53 23.85
CA ASP A 223 10.30 -12.70 22.98
C ASP A 223 10.68 -12.27 21.55
N MET A 224 11.94 -12.51 21.19
CA MET A 224 12.46 -12.17 19.86
C MET A 224 11.93 -13.09 18.75
N GLN A 225 11.49 -14.32 19.07
CA GLN A 225 11.02 -15.28 18.06
C GLN A 225 9.64 -14.91 17.53
N ARG A 226 8.82 -14.24 18.35
CA ARG A 226 7.47 -13.79 17.97
C ARG A 226 7.40 -12.31 17.60
N SER A 227 8.49 -11.57 17.75
CA SER A 227 8.55 -10.16 17.40
C SER A 227 8.45 -9.97 15.89
N SER A 228 7.36 -9.35 15.45
CA SER A 228 7.07 -9.14 14.02
C SER A 228 6.27 -7.85 13.82
N ILE A 229 6.26 -7.37 12.58
CA ILE A 229 5.45 -6.22 12.20
C ILE A 229 4.75 -6.50 10.88
N THR A 230 3.43 -6.34 10.88
CA THR A 230 2.60 -6.38 9.69
C THR A 230 2.43 -4.97 9.17
N LEU A 231 2.67 -4.79 7.88
CA LEU A 231 2.65 -3.50 7.20
C LEU A 231 1.53 -3.50 6.16
N VAL A 232 0.78 -2.42 6.08
CA VAL A 232 -0.37 -2.28 5.17
C VAL A 232 -0.32 -0.90 4.50
N ASP A 233 -0.53 -0.89 3.19
CA ASP A 233 -0.60 0.31 2.35
C ASP A 233 -1.94 0.36 1.62
N ALA A 234 -2.41 1.56 1.32
CA ALA A 234 -3.56 1.75 0.44
C ALA A 234 -3.07 1.84 -1.02
N LEU A 235 -3.64 1.02 -1.90
CA LEU A 235 -3.41 1.13 -3.33
C LEU A 235 -4.37 2.17 -3.91
N ILE A 236 -3.96 3.44 -3.83
CA ILE A 236 -4.74 4.60 -4.27
C ILE A 236 -3.83 5.60 -4.99
N ASP A 237 -4.38 6.25 -6.01
CA ASP A 237 -3.68 7.21 -6.84
C ASP A 237 -4.59 8.39 -7.19
N ARG A 238 -4.09 9.32 -8.00
CA ARG A 238 -4.88 10.42 -8.56
C ARG A 238 -4.38 10.69 -9.96
N GLN A 239 -4.91 9.94 -10.90
CA GLN A 239 -4.41 9.97 -12.25
C GLN A 239 -4.93 11.13 -13.11
N ASP A 240 -4.14 11.47 -14.11
CA ASP A 240 -4.53 12.28 -15.26
C ASP A 240 -3.77 11.79 -16.51
N SER A 241 -4.23 12.22 -17.69
CA SER A 241 -3.62 11.91 -19.00
C SER A 241 -2.16 12.38 -19.12
N ALA A 242 -1.76 13.35 -18.29
CA ALA A 242 -0.40 13.84 -18.18
C ALA A 242 -0.04 14.11 -16.71
N ALA A 243 1.25 13.97 -16.37
CA ALA A 243 1.72 14.22 -15.03
C ALA A 243 1.67 15.72 -14.72
N SER A 244 1.06 16.09 -13.59
CA SER A 244 1.00 17.46 -13.09
C SER A 244 1.08 17.43 -11.56
N THR A 245 1.23 18.58 -10.90
CA THR A 245 1.31 18.61 -9.44
C THR A 245 0.01 18.08 -8.83
N GLY A 246 0.13 17.02 -8.02
CA GLY A 246 -1.03 16.34 -7.43
C GLY A 246 -1.68 15.29 -8.34
N PHE A 247 -1.07 14.96 -9.48
CA PHE A 247 -1.54 13.91 -10.38
C PHE A 247 -0.41 13.01 -10.89
N ASN A 248 -0.67 11.71 -10.97
CA ASN A 248 0.22 10.75 -11.64
C ASN A 248 -0.21 10.50 -13.08
N ALA A 249 0.75 10.33 -13.98
CA ALA A 249 0.48 9.79 -15.31
C ALA A 249 0.59 8.26 -15.26
N PRO A 250 -0.49 7.50 -15.55
CA PRO A 250 -0.42 6.05 -15.66
C PRO A 250 0.52 5.60 -16.79
N LEU A 251 1.05 4.38 -16.70
CA LEU A 251 1.90 3.79 -17.74
C LEU A 251 1.14 3.61 -19.07
N THR A 252 -0.16 3.33 -18.96
CA THR A 252 -1.16 3.31 -20.04
C THR A 252 -2.41 4.02 -19.54
N TYR A 253 -2.75 5.17 -20.14
CA TYR A 253 -3.91 5.97 -19.74
C TYR A 253 -5.19 5.52 -20.46
N VAL A 254 -6.23 5.27 -19.67
CA VAL A 254 -7.61 5.00 -20.07
C VAL A 254 -8.49 5.85 -19.17
N ASP A 255 -9.30 6.72 -19.77
CA ASP A 255 -10.23 7.59 -19.05
C ASP A 255 -11.27 6.76 -18.28
N GLU A 256 -11.71 7.26 -17.13
CA GLU A 256 -12.71 6.61 -16.30
C GLU A 256 -14.13 6.62 -16.92
N THR A 257 -14.33 7.42 -17.97
CA THR A 257 -15.51 7.44 -18.84
C THR A 257 -15.55 6.28 -19.86
N ALA A 258 -14.45 5.56 -20.07
CA ALA A 258 -14.42 4.43 -20.99
C ALA A 258 -15.35 3.30 -20.52
N ALA A 259 -16.01 2.62 -21.47
CA ALA A 259 -16.94 1.52 -21.17
C ALA A 259 -16.28 0.34 -20.43
N ARG A 260 -14.98 0.15 -20.64
CA ARG A 260 -14.17 -0.92 -20.05
C ARG A 260 -12.86 -0.37 -19.51
N GLY A 261 -12.45 -0.88 -18.34
CA GLY A 261 -11.20 -0.52 -17.70
C GLY A 261 -11.23 0.83 -16.99
N GLY A 262 -10.32 1.71 -17.38
CA GLY A 262 -9.94 2.92 -16.66
C GLY A 262 -8.63 2.73 -15.91
N SER A 263 -7.85 3.78 -15.77
CA SER A 263 -6.49 3.68 -15.23
C SER A 263 -6.37 3.90 -13.71
N SER A 264 -7.39 4.38 -12.98
CA SER A 264 -7.30 4.63 -11.54
C SER A 264 -7.13 3.34 -10.74
N ALA A 265 -6.38 3.40 -9.65
CA ALA A 265 -6.08 2.26 -8.80
C ALA A 265 -7.30 1.77 -7.99
N THR A 266 -8.09 2.69 -7.45
CA THR A 266 -9.19 2.35 -6.52
C THR A 266 -10.56 2.67 -7.12
N LYS A 267 -11.39 1.64 -7.30
CA LYS A 267 -12.73 1.76 -7.88
C LYS A 267 -13.72 0.84 -7.22
N HIS A 268 -14.95 1.31 -7.08
CA HIS A 268 -16.10 0.48 -6.75
C HIS A 268 -17.10 0.56 -7.90
N ILE A 269 -17.34 -0.55 -8.59
CA ILE A 269 -18.34 -0.65 -9.65
C ILE A 269 -19.48 -1.54 -9.14
N THR A 270 -20.70 -1.01 -9.11
CA THR A 270 -21.87 -1.78 -8.67
C THR A 270 -22.21 -2.86 -9.69
N LYS A 271 -23.02 -3.86 -9.32
CA LYS A 271 -23.66 -4.70 -10.33
C LYS A 271 -24.63 -3.84 -11.17
N ALA A 272 -24.83 -4.23 -12.43
CA ALA A 272 -25.87 -3.62 -13.26
C ALA A 272 -27.25 -3.95 -12.67
N VAL A 273 -28.09 -2.93 -12.51
CA VAL A 273 -29.46 -3.06 -12.01
C VAL A 273 -30.41 -2.93 -13.19
N THR A 274 -31.36 -3.85 -13.32
CA THR A 274 -32.43 -3.79 -14.31
C THR A 274 -33.73 -3.37 -13.62
N LEU A 275 -34.42 -2.42 -14.22
CA LEU A 275 -35.68 -1.85 -13.76
C LEU A 275 -36.84 -2.45 -14.55
N ILE A 276 -37.98 -2.62 -13.88
CA ILE A 276 -39.23 -3.05 -14.52
C ILE A 276 -39.85 -1.88 -15.29
N ASN A 277 -39.89 -0.71 -14.64
CA ASN A 277 -40.37 0.52 -15.24
C ASN A 277 -39.17 1.37 -15.67
N PRO A 278 -39.22 2.00 -16.85
CA PRO A 278 -38.17 2.91 -17.27
C PRO A 278 -38.05 4.12 -16.35
N ALA A 279 -36.84 4.68 -16.29
CA ALA A 279 -36.50 5.85 -15.50
C ALA A 279 -35.77 6.90 -16.36
N VAL A 280 -35.79 8.16 -15.92
CA VAL A 280 -35.16 9.30 -16.59
C VAL A 280 -34.22 10.09 -15.67
N GLY A 281 -33.94 9.56 -14.48
CA GLY A 281 -33.03 10.15 -13.50
C GLY A 281 -32.56 9.15 -12.45
N LEU A 282 -31.48 9.50 -11.75
CA LEU A 282 -30.95 8.75 -10.62
C LEU A 282 -30.68 9.71 -9.46
N LYS A 283 -31.01 9.30 -8.23
CA LYS A 283 -30.52 9.92 -7.01
C LYS A 283 -29.54 8.97 -6.34
N ILE A 284 -28.27 9.35 -6.31
CA ILE A 284 -27.20 8.60 -5.66
C ILE A 284 -26.82 9.34 -4.39
N ALA A 285 -26.80 8.63 -3.27
CA ALA A 285 -26.39 9.18 -1.99
C ALA A 285 -25.53 8.19 -1.20
N PHE A 286 -24.54 8.70 -0.49
CA PHE A 286 -23.73 7.90 0.43
C PHE A 286 -23.11 8.82 1.49
N ALA A 287 -22.72 8.23 2.61
CA ALA A 287 -21.95 8.94 3.62
C ALA A 287 -20.45 8.68 3.38
N ALA A 288 -19.63 9.73 3.38
CA ALA A 288 -18.19 9.61 3.19
C ALA A 288 -17.37 10.43 4.18
N GLN A 289 -16.22 9.89 4.54
CA GLN A 289 -15.12 10.59 5.19
C GLN A 289 -14.10 10.97 4.12
N ARG A 290 -13.79 12.26 3.99
CA ARG A 290 -12.91 12.80 2.95
C ARG A 290 -11.77 13.62 3.58
N PRO A 291 -10.59 13.01 3.81
CA PRO A 291 -9.42 13.74 4.26
C PRO A 291 -8.97 14.81 3.25
N PRO A 292 -8.23 15.84 3.68
CA PRO A 292 -7.56 16.76 2.76
C PRO A 292 -6.60 16.03 1.80
N GLY A 293 -6.62 16.43 0.53
CA GLY A 293 -5.84 15.78 -0.54
C GLY A 293 -6.52 14.55 -1.18
N CYS A 294 -7.66 14.12 -0.63
CA CYS A 294 -8.49 13.05 -1.18
C CYS A 294 -9.75 13.61 -1.85
N ASP A 295 -10.24 12.89 -2.85
CA ASP A 295 -11.57 13.08 -3.39
C ASP A 295 -12.16 11.76 -3.91
N PHE A 296 -13.38 11.83 -4.43
CA PHE A 296 -13.98 10.75 -5.18
C PHE A 296 -14.79 11.33 -6.34
N GLN A 297 -14.85 10.57 -7.41
CA GLN A 297 -15.64 10.89 -8.60
C GLN A 297 -16.70 9.81 -8.77
N VAL A 298 -17.95 10.25 -8.97
CA VAL A 298 -19.09 9.36 -9.18
C VAL A 298 -19.46 9.39 -10.63
N TYR A 299 -19.46 8.21 -11.23
CA TYR A 299 -19.85 7.97 -12.60
C TYR A 299 -21.10 7.10 -12.64
N PHE A 300 -21.90 7.29 -13.68
CA PHE A 300 -23.06 6.45 -13.96
C PHE A 300 -23.06 6.06 -15.43
N ARG A 301 -23.66 4.92 -15.74
CA ARG A 301 -24.04 4.56 -17.12
C ARG A 301 -25.43 3.96 -17.14
N THR A 302 -26.12 4.17 -18.23
CA THR A 302 -27.49 3.72 -18.45
C THR A 302 -27.58 2.96 -19.77
N ALA A 303 -28.59 2.10 -19.91
CA ALA A 303 -28.87 1.38 -21.15
C ALA A 303 -30.36 1.04 -21.24
N THR A 304 -30.85 0.84 -22.46
CA THR A 304 -32.18 0.29 -22.72
C THR A 304 -32.20 -1.24 -22.57
N SER A 305 -33.36 -1.87 -22.73
CA SER A 305 -33.52 -3.33 -22.57
C SER A 305 -32.65 -4.13 -23.53
N ASP A 306 -32.48 -3.60 -24.75
CA ASP A 306 -31.87 -4.31 -25.88
C ASP A 306 -30.38 -4.05 -26.00
N GLN A 307 -29.87 -3.08 -25.23
CA GLN A 307 -28.45 -2.75 -25.18
C GLN A 307 -27.73 -3.55 -24.09
N ASN A 308 -26.48 -3.92 -24.40
CA ASN A 308 -25.55 -4.37 -23.39
C ASN A 308 -24.99 -3.15 -22.65
N ILE A 309 -25.19 -3.11 -21.33
CA ILE A 309 -24.72 -2.00 -20.49
C ILE A 309 -23.19 -1.96 -20.42
N GLU A 310 -22.49 -3.08 -20.62
CA GLU A 310 -21.03 -3.15 -20.54
C GLU A 310 -20.32 -2.45 -21.69
N ASP A 311 -21.04 -2.23 -22.80
CA ASP A 311 -20.51 -1.53 -23.97
C ASP A 311 -20.82 -0.03 -23.92
N GLN A 312 -21.58 0.43 -22.92
CA GLN A 312 -21.87 1.84 -22.69
C GLN A 312 -20.75 2.50 -21.88
N GLY A 313 -20.34 3.68 -22.32
CA GLY A 313 -19.42 4.55 -21.59
C GLY A 313 -20.03 5.05 -20.27
N TYR A 314 -19.16 5.45 -19.37
CA TYR A 314 -19.53 6.08 -18.10
C TYR A 314 -19.56 7.60 -18.23
N SER A 315 -20.53 8.24 -17.58
CA SER A 315 -20.68 9.68 -17.49
C SER A 315 -20.39 10.15 -16.06
N LEU A 316 -19.49 11.14 -15.92
CA LEU A 316 -19.21 11.78 -14.63
C LEU A 316 -20.43 12.61 -14.19
N THR A 317 -20.83 12.51 -12.92
CA THR A 317 -21.87 13.36 -12.35
C THR A 317 -21.29 14.27 -11.26
N PRO A 318 -21.63 15.58 -11.25
CA PRO A 318 -21.19 16.49 -10.20
C PRO A 318 -21.91 16.21 -8.88
N GLU A 319 -21.21 16.49 -7.78
CA GLU A 319 -21.79 16.52 -6.43
C GLU A 319 -22.80 17.68 -6.33
N THR A 320 -23.95 17.44 -5.72
CA THR A 320 -24.96 18.49 -5.45
C THR A 320 -24.79 19.12 -4.07
N THR A 321 -24.09 18.45 -3.16
CA THR A 321 -23.69 18.96 -1.85
C THR A 321 -22.41 19.78 -1.91
N ASN A 322 -22.11 20.52 -0.83
CA ASN A 322 -20.86 21.28 -0.70
C ASN A 322 -20.24 21.01 0.69
N ASN A 323 -19.76 19.78 0.87
CA ASN A 323 -19.18 19.35 2.14
C ASN A 323 -17.70 19.79 2.25
N PRO A 324 -17.23 20.23 3.43
CA PRO A 324 -15.81 20.46 3.66
C PRO A 324 -15.03 19.15 3.82
N THR A 325 -13.71 19.19 3.62
CA THR A 325 -12.79 18.09 4.00
C THR A 325 -12.63 18.00 5.52
N ASP A 326 -12.31 16.82 6.04
CA ASP A 326 -12.16 16.58 7.48
C ASP A 326 -11.02 15.58 7.77
N GLU A 327 -10.13 15.92 8.71
CA GLU A 327 -9.02 15.04 9.17
C GLU A 327 -9.50 13.98 10.18
N ASN A 328 -10.70 14.16 10.75
CA ASN A 328 -11.26 13.19 11.68
C ASN A 328 -11.84 11.98 10.94
N LEU A 329 -11.21 10.81 11.15
CA LEU A 329 -11.57 9.55 10.51
C LEU A 329 -12.96 9.02 10.89
N VAL A 330 -13.59 9.55 11.95
CA VAL A 330 -14.94 9.13 12.36
C VAL A 330 -16.04 10.07 11.87
N THR A 331 -15.69 11.22 11.27
CA THR A 331 -16.69 12.17 10.74
C THR A 331 -17.08 11.77 9.33
N PHE A 332 -18.31 11.29 9.17
CA PHE A 332 -18.92 11.02 7.87
C PHE A 332 -19.94 12.12 7.54
N ARG A 333 -19.93 12.59 6.30
CA ARG A 333 -20.89 13.57 5.77
C ARG A 333 -21.65 12.96 4.61
N ASP A 334 -22.89 13.38 4.42
CA ASP A 334 -23.74 12.88 3.34
C ASP A 334 -23.45 13.60 2.04
N TYR A 335 -23.19 12.82 1.00
CA TYR A 335 -22.95 13.29 -0.37
C TYR A 335 -24.11 12.86 -1.25
N GLN A 336 -24.57 13.77 -2.11
CA GLN A 336 -25.64 13.51 -3.07
C GLN A 336 -25.21 13.85 -4.49
N PHE A 337 -25.68 13.04 -5.43
CA PHE A 337 -25.54 13.23 -6.87
C PHE A 337 -26.89 12.98 -7.54
N LEU A 338 -27.24 13.79 -8.53
CA LEU A 338 -28.53 13.74 -9.20
C LEU A 338 -28.40 13.71 -10.74
N PRO A 339 -27.88 12.61 -11.34
CA PRO A 339 -27.95 12.40 -12.78
C PRO A 339 -29.39 12.57 -13.31
N GLY A 340 -29.57 13.43 -14.32
CA GLY A 340 -30.88 13.81 -14.86
C GLY A 340 -31.53 15.02 -14.21
N GLY A 341 -30.96 15.54 -13.11
CA GLY A 341 -31.51 16.70 -12.39
C GLY A 341 -32.91 16.46 -11.84
N ASP A 342 -33.54 17.53 -11.33
CA ASP A 342 -34.90 17.46 -10.77
C ASP A 342 -35.98 17.19 -11.83
N GLY A 343 -35.68 17.51 -13.09
CA GLY A 343 -36.60 17.42 -14.22
C GLY A 343 -36.46 16.17 -15.10
N GLY A 344 -35.64 15.19 -14.71
CA GLY A 344 -35.53 13.91 -15.45
C GLY A 344 -35.04 14.06 -16.89
N GLN A 345 -33.81 14.56 -17.06
CA GLN A 345 -33.22 14.89 -18.35
C GLN A 345 -32.35 13.77 -18.97
N LEU A 346 -32.26 12.60 -18.33
CA LEU A 346 -31.60 11.45 -18.98
C LEU A 346 -32.54 10.82 -20.00
N GLU A 347 -31.95 10.28 -21.06
CA GLU A 347 -32.67 9.36 -21.95
C GLU A 347 -33.26 8.21 -21.14
N GLU A 348 -34.47 7.80 -21.51
CA GLU A 348 -35.20 6.73 -20.84
C GLU A 348 -34.37 5.43 -20.80
N PHE A 349 -34.17 4.89 -19.60
CA PHE A 349 -33.35 3.70 -19.38
C PHE A 349 -34.06 2.67 -18.52
N THR A 350 -33.74 1.40 -18.77
CA THR A 350 -34.21 0.26 -17.96
C THR A 350 -33.06 -0.46 -17.28
N LYS A 351 -31.81 -0.09 -17.55
CA LYS A 351 -30.63 -0.60 -16.85
C LYS A 351 -29.74 0.56 -16.42
N PHE A 352 -29.15 0.46 -15.24
CA PHE A 352 -28.13 1.41 -14.79
C PHE A 352 -27.02 0.74 -13.98
N GLN A 353 -25.86 1.41 -13.92
CA GLN A 353 -24.73 0.98 -13.10
C GLN A 353 -23.94 2.19 -12.61
N ILE A 354 -23.45 2.13 -11.38
CA ILE A 354 -22.68 3.21 -10.75
C ILE A 354 -21.22 2.78 -10.60
N LYS A 355 -20.32 3.72 -10.80
CA LYS A 355 -18.88 3.58 -10.59
C LYS A 355 -18.39 4.72 -9.72
N ILE A 356 -17.73 4.40 -8.62
CA ILE A 356 -17.13 5.37 -7.71
C ILE A 356 -15.62 5.19 -7.77
N VAL A 357 -14.92 6.22 -8.22
CA VAL A 357 -13.46 6.26 -8.28
C VAL A 357 -12.98 7.04 -7.08
N MET A 358 -12.14 6.42 -6.24
CA MET A 358 -11.55 7.06 -5.06
C MET A 358 -10.14 7.49 -5.41
N ARG A 359 -9.78 8.74 -5.06
CA ARG A 359 -8.48 9.31 -5.42
C ARG A 359 -7.82 9.99 -4.23
N SER A 360 -6.48 9.95 -4.22
CA SER A 360 -5.69 10.65 -3.21
C SER A 360 -4.32 11.04 -3.74
N THR A 361 -3.84 12.20 -3.29
CA THR A 361 -2.43 12.61 -3.45
C THR A 361 -1.50 12.00 -2.41
N ASP A 362 -2.03 11.47 -1.31
CA ASP A 362 -1.27 10.87 -0.20
C ASP A 362 -1.93 9.55 0.20
N LYS A 363 -1.27 8.42 -0.06
CA LYS A 363 -1.83 7.08 0.23
C LYS A 363 -2.01 6.76 1.72
N SER A 364 -1.47 7.59 2.62
CA SER A 364 -1.78 7.50 4.05
C SER A 364 -3.12 8.14 4.43
N LYS A 365 -3.73 8.83 3.46
CA LYS A 365 -5.04 9.46 3.55
C LYS A 365 -5.89 8.92 2.40
N GLN A 366 -6.95 8.20 2.74
CA GLN A 366 -7.86 7.63 1.76
C GLN A 366 -9.30 7.97 2.16
N PRO A 367 -10.20 8.17 1.19
CA PRO A 367 -11.61 8.36 1.48
C PRO A 367 -12.24 7.04 1.94
N PHE A 368 -13.16 7.11 2.88
CA PHE A 368 -14.01 5.98 3.29
C PHE A 368 -15.46 6.28 2.94
N ILE A 369 -16.15 5.31 2.35
CA ILE A 369 -17.54 5.43 1.92
C ILE A 369 -18.36 4.35 2.63
N LYS A 370 -19.56 4.73 3.09
CA LYS A 370 -20.56 3.82 3.66
C LYS A 370 -21.96 4.22 3.22
N ASP A 371 -22.92 3.33 3.46
CA ASP A 371 -24.35 3.60 3.29
C ASP A 371 -24.74 4.04 1.85
N LEU A 372 -24.14 3.41 0.84
CA LEU A 372 -24.45 3.68 -0.56
C LEU A 372 -25.91 3.32 -0.89
N ARG A 373 -26.65 4.32 -1.36
CA ARG A 373 -28.03 4.20 -1.84
C ARG A 373 -28.17 4.82 -3.22
N VAL A 374 -28.88 4.11 -4.09
CA VAL A 374 -29.21 4.59 -5.44
C VAL A 374 -30.71 4.42 -5.66
N ILE A 375 -31.38 5.46 -6.14
CA ILE A 375 -32.83 5.48 -6.38
C ILE A 375 -33.03 5.91 -7.84
N ALA A 376 -33.74 5.09 -8.62
CA ALA A 376 -34.17 5.46 -9.97
C ALA A 376 -35.42 6.35 -9.89
N LEU A 377 -35.46 7.39 -10.72
CA LEU A 377 -36.51 8.40 -10.75
C LEU A 377 -37.24 8.34 -12.10
N SER A 378 -38.56 8.28 -12.04
CA SER A 378 -39.46 8.46 -13.19
C SER A 378 -40.30 9.72 -12.98
N VAL A 379 -40.93 10.21 -14.05
CA VAL A 379 -41.91 11.31 -14.01
C VAL A 379 -43.32 10.75 -13.91
#